data_AF-A0A519VAG4-F1
#
_entry.id   AF-A0A519VAG4-F1
#
_cell.length_a   1.000
_cell.length_b   1.000
_cell.length_c   1.000
_cell.angle_alpha   90.00
_cell.angle_beta   90.00
_cell.angle_gamma   90.00
#
_symmetry.space_group_name_H-M   'P 1'
#
loop_
_entity.id
_entity.type
_entity.pdbx_description
1 polymer ?
#
loop_
_entity_poly.entity_id
_entity_poly.type
_entity_poly.pdbx_seq_one_letter_code
_entity_poly.pdbx_strand_id
1 'polypeptide(L)' 'MARILAFDYGTKRIGIAVTDPLQIIATGLDNVHPKDIIDYL' A
#
# COMPACT_ATOMS: atom_id res chain seq x y z
N MET A 1 13.50 -9.94 7.16
CA MET A 1 13.09 -8.66 7.75
C MET A 1 11.67 -8.35 7.29
N ALA A 2 10.87 -7.69 8.12
CA ALA A 2 9.53 -7.25 7.71
C ALA A 2 9.66 -6.12 6.67
N ARG A 3 8.66 -5.98 5.78
CA ARG A 3 8.56 -4.82 4.88
C ARG A 3 7.65 -3.77 5.51
N ILE A 4 7.85 -2.50 5.16
CA ILE A 4 6.93 -1.43 5.53
C ILE A 4 5.87 -1.30 4.43
N LEU A 5 4.61 -1.21 4.84
CA LEU A 5 3.46 -0.98 3.97
C LEU A 5 2.95 0.45 4.19
N ALA A 6 2.70 1.18 3.11
CA ALA A 6 2.18 2.54 3.13
C ALA A 6 0.85 2.61 2.39
N PHE A 7 -0.08 3.39 2.93
CA PHE A 7 -1.38 3.68 2.35
C PHE A 7 -1.54 5.19 2.15
N ASP A 8 -1.77 5.60 0.92
CA ASP A 8 -2.18 6.96 0.57
C ASP A 8 -3.70 6.99 0.39
N TYR A 9 -4.40 7.51 1.39
CA TYR A 9 -5.86 7.39 1.49
C TYR A 9 -6.58 8.51 0.74
N GLY A 10 -7.13 8.21 -0.43
CA GLY A 10 -8.00 9.10 -1.20
C GLY A 10 -9.47 8.68 -1.17
N THR A 11 -10.37 9.59 -1.54
CA THR A 11 -11.82 9.32 -1.58
C THR A 11 -12.27 8.45 -2.75
N LYS A 12 -11.44 8.30 -3.80
CA LYS A 12 -11.72 7.48 -4.99
C LYS A 12 -10.86 6.22 -5.09
N ARG A 13 -9.66 6.28 -4.53
CA ARG A 13 -8.66 5.21 -4.57
C ARG A 13 -7.75 5.35 -3.35
N ILE A 14 -7.23 4.24 -2.87
CA ILE A 14 -6.17 4.16 -1.87
C ILE A 14 -4.96 3.59 -2.59
N GLY A 15 -3.87 4.37 -2.66
CA GLY A 15 -2.60 3.90 -3.21
C GLY A 15 -1.85 3.09 -2.16
N ILE A 16 -1.31 1.94 -2.55
CA ILE A 16 -0.58 1.03 -1.65
C ILE A 16 0.85 0.90 -2.17
N ALA A 17 1.82 1.08 -1.28
CA ALA A 17 3.24 0.91 -1.59
C ALA A 17 3.93 0.06 -0.52
N VAL A 18 4.95 -0.70 -0.93
CA VAL A 18 5.73 -1.55 -0.04
C VAL A 18 7.21 -1.30 -0.24
N THR A 19 7.99 -1.41 0.84
CA THR A 19 9.45 -1.32 0.74
C THR A 19 10.09 -2.62 0.26
N ASP A 20 11.27 -2.53 -0.34
CA ASP A 20 12.13 -3.69 -0.57
C ASP A 20 12.59 -4.34 0.77
N PRO A 21 13.20 -5.54 0.75
CA PRO A 21 13.61 -6.25 1.97
C PRO A 21 14.61 -5.51 2.87
N LEU A 22 15.40 -4.58 2.32
CA LEU A 22 16.34 -3.74 3.07
C LEU A 22 15.72 -2.41 3.54
N GLN A 23 14.46 -2.15 3.20
CA GLN A 23 13.71 -0.94 3.54
C GLN A 23 14.31 0.37 2.96
N ILE A 24 14.90 0.29 1.77
CA ILE A 24 15.59 1.41 1.10
C ILE A 24 14.69 2.07 0.04
N ILE A 25 13.94 1.28 -0.72
CA ILE A 25 13.16 1.71 -1.89
C ILE A 25 11.69 1.35 -1.66
N ALA A 26 10.81 2.36 -1.74
CA ALA A 26 9.37 2.15 -1.80
C ALA A 26 8.94 1.93 -3.26
N THR A 27 8.17 0.86 -3.51
CA THR A 27 7.59 0.56 -4.83
C THR A 27 6.08 0.46 -4.72
N GLY A 28 5.37 0.90 -5.76
CA GLY A 28 3.91 0.74 -5.83
C GLY A 28 3.51 -0.74 -5.81
N LEU A 29 2.57 -1.09 -4.94
CA LEU A 29 2.04 -2.45 -4.80
C LEU A 29 0.69 -2.58 -5.50
N ASP A 30 -0.26 -1.70 -5.19
CA ASP A 30 -1.62 -1.74 -5.76
C ASP A 30 -2.36 -0.39 -5.61
N ASN A 31 -3.51 -0.26 -6.26
CA ASN A 31 -4.49 0.80 -6.01
C ASN A 31 -5.88 0.18 -5.81
N VAL A 32 -6.46 0.38 -4.63
CA VAL A 32 -7.74 -0.24 -4.24
C VAL A 32 -8.82 0.82 -4.05
N HIS A 33 -10.08 0.51 -4.39
CA HIS A 33 -11.18 1.43 -4.10
C HIS A 33 -11.45 1.45 -2.57
N PRO A 34 -11.75 2.60 -1.93
CA PRO A 34 -11.86 2.68 -0.48
C PRO A 34 -12.88 1.73 0.17
N LYS A 35 -13.93 1.37 -0.57
CA LYS A 35 -14.96 0.43 -0.12
C LYS A 35 -14.44 -1.01 0.06
N ASP A 36 -13.36 -1.37 -0.64
CA ASP A 36 -12.83 -2.74 -0.73
C ASP A 36 -11.55 -2.90 0.15
N ILE A 37 -11.14 -1.87 0.90
CA ILE A 37 -9.86 -1.86 1.64
C ILE A 37 -9.80 -2.85 2.80
N ILE A 38 -10.93 -3.10 3.45
CA ILE A 38 -10.99 -4.04 4.58
C ILE A 38 -10.84 -5.48 4.09
N ASP A 39 -11.39 -5.80 2.91
CA ASP A 39 -11.25 -7.13 2.31
C ASP A 39 -9.83 -7.38 1.73
N TYR A 40 -9.10 -6.31 1.45
CA TYR A 40 -7.72 -6.38 0.98
C TYR A 40 -6.70 -6.67 2.12
N LEU A 41 -7.03 -6.29 3.36
CA LEU A 41 -6.16 -6.40 4.56
C LEU A 41 -6.30 -7.75 5.27
#